data_AF-A0A1F8QC87-F1
#
_entry.id   AF-A0A1F8QC87-F1
#
_cell.length_a   1.000
_cell.length_b   1.000
_cell.length_c   1.000
_cell.angle_alpha   90.00
_cell.angle_beta   90.00
_cell.angle_gamma   90.00
#
_symmetry.space_group_name_H-M   'P 1'
#
loop_
_entity.id
_entity.type
_entity.pdbx_description
1 polymer ?
#
loop_
_entity_poly.entity_id
_entity_poly.type
_entity_poly.pdbx_seq_one_letter_code
_entity_poly.pdbx_strand_id
1 'polypeptide(L)'
;MKGHLAQLVRETLTPAQGRNLAREYLQARILGALQRAGAMIPLAFHGGTALRFLYAHGRYSEDLDFALESDPQYYDFRFARHP
;
A
#
# COMPACT_ATOMS: atom_id res chain seq x y z
N MET A 1 -12.84 11.11 -4.63
CA MET A 1 -12.09 9.86 -4.37
C MET A 1 -13.00 8.65 -4.21
N LYS A 2 -13.89 8.60 -3.21
CA LYS A 2 -14.81 7.47 -2.99
C LYS A 2 -15.69 7.15 -4.22
N GLY A 3 -16.20 8.17 -4.89
CA GLY A 3 -17.00 8.00 -6.12
C GLY A 3 -16.25 7.34 -7.27
N HIS A 4 -14.97 7.67 -7.45
CA HIS A 4 -14.11 7.04 -8.46
C HIS A 4 -13.85 5.57 -8.13
N LEU A 5 -13.52 5.25 -6.88
CA LEU A 5 -13.35 3.86 -6.45
C LEU A 5 -14.65 3.06 -6.64
N ALA A 6 -15.79 3.63 -6.27
CA ALA A 6 -17.08 2.99 -6.47
C ALA A 6 -17.38 2.73 -7.95
N GLN A 7 -16.93 3.60 -8.86
CA GLN A 7 -17.04 3.38 -10.30
C GLN A 7 -16.16 2.20 -10.74
N LEU A 8 -14.87 2.19 -10.38
CA LEU A 8 -13.96 1.10 -10.73
C LEU A 8 -14.46 -0.26 -10.24
N VAL A 9 -15.02 -0.33 -9.02
CA VAL A 9 -15.59 -1.57 -8.47
C VAL A 9 -16.82 -2.03 -9.26
N ARG A 10 -17.68 -1.11 -9.72
CA ARG A 10 -18.86 -1.45 -10.54
C ARG A 10 -18.49 -2.03 -11.91
N GLU A 11 -17.30 -1.72 -12.42
CA GLU A 11 -16.80 -2.22 -13.70
C GLU A 11 -16.21 -3.63 -13.62
N THR A 12 -16.12 -4.23 -12.42
CA THR A 12 -15.58 -5.59 -12.23
C THR A 12 -16.62 -6.68 -12.50
N LEU A 13 -16.15 -7.85 -12.96
CA LEU A 13 -17.04 -8.95 -13.37
C LEU A 13 -17.61 -9.73 -12.17
N THR A 14 -16.91 -9.72 -11.03
CA THR A 14 -17.31 -10.47 -9.84
C THR A 14 -17.09 -9.67 -8.56
N PRO A 15 -17.87 -9.92 -7.49
CA PRO A 15 -17.66 -9.28 -6.19
C PRO A 15 -16.26 -9.49 -5.61
N ALA A 16 -15.64 -10.66 -5.87
CA ALA A 16 -14.29 -10.95 -5.42
C ALA A 16 -13.24 -10.06 -6.12
N GLN A 17 -13.37 -9.85 -7.43
CA GLN A 17 -12.52 -8.91 -8.17
C GLN A 17 -12.71 -7.48 -7.68
N GLY A 18 -13.96 -7.06 -7.47
CA GLY A 18 -14.28 -5.75 -6.92
C GLY A 18 -13.64 -5.51 -5.55
N ARG A 19 -13.66 -6.53 -4.67
CA ARG A 19 -12.98 -6.47 -3.36
C ARG A 19 -11.46 -6.32 -3.51
N ASN A 20 -10.84 -7.13 -4.37
CA ASN A 20 -9.39 -7.07 -4.58
C ASN A 20 -8.96 -5.73 -5.19
N LEU A 21 -9.71 -5.22 -6.18
CA LEU A 21 -9.49 -3.90 -6.75
C LEU A 21 -9.61 -2.81 -5.68
N ALA A 22 -10.61 -2.90 -4.81
CA ALA A 22 -10.79 -1.93 -3.74
C ALA A 22 -9.62 -1.92 -2.75
N ARG A 23 -9.11 -3.11 -2.40
CA ARG A 23 -7.95 -3.26 -1.52
C ARG A 23 -6.67 -2.77 -2.17
N GLU A 24 -6.42 -3.12 -3.44
CA GLU A 24 -5.25 -2.65 -4.20
C GLU A 24 -5.24 -1.12 -4.34
N TYR A 25 -6.42 -0.52 -4.61
CA TYR A 25 -6.57 0.93 -4.58
C TYR A 25 -6.17 1.51 -3.22
N LEU A 26 -6.68 0.95 -2.12
CA LEU A 26 -6.35 1.43 -0.77
C LEU A 26 -4.87 1.23 -0.42
N GLN A 27 -4.25 0.11 -0.81
CA GLN A 27 -2.82 -0.14 -0.63
C GLN A 27 -1.98 0.97 -1.31
N ALA A 28 -2.28 1.31 -2.57
CA ALA A 28 -1.61 2.41 -3.26
C ALA A 28 -1.80 3.77 -2.54
N ARG A 29 -3.00 4.02 -2.00
CA ARG A 29 -3.29 5.23 -1.21
C ARG A 29 -2.51 5.28 0.09
N ILE A 30 -2.38 4.16 0.79
CA ILE A 30 -1.63 4.02 2.04
C ILE A 30 -0.14 4.24 1.76
N LEU A 31 0.42 3.57 0.75
CA LEU A 31 1.82 3.75 0.33
C LEU A 31 2.12 5.21 0.00
N GLY A 32 1.24 5.88 -0.76
CA GLY A 32 1.40 7.30 -1.05
C GLY A 32 1.31 8.20 0.19
N ALA A 33 0.50 7.84 1.19
CA ALA A 33 0.44 8.57 2.46
C ALA A 33 1.69 8.37 3.31
N LEU A 34 2.18 7.13 3.42
CA LEU A 34 3.43 6.79 4.10
C LEU A 34 4.63 7.53 3.49
N GLN A 35 4.72 7.57 2.15
CA GLN A 35 5.75 8.33 1.44
C GLN A 35 5.73 9.81 1.82
N ARG A 36 4.55 10.45 1.81
CA ARG A 36 4.41 11.88 2.17
C ARG A 36 4.71 12.16 3.64
N ALA A 37 4.48 11.20 4.53
CA ALA A 37 4.81 11.30 5.95
C ALA A 37 6.30 11.00 6.24
N GLY A 38 7.12 10.71 5.23
CA GLY A 38 8.53 10.37 5.40
C GLY A 38 8.79 8.96 5.95
N ALA A 39 7.76 8.10 6.02
CA ALA A 39 7.88 6.76 6.58
C ALA A 39 8.83 5.85 5.79
N MET A 40 9.06 6.14 4.51
CA MET A 40 9.97 5.36 3.65
C MET A 40 11.46 5.73 3.83
N ILE A 41 11.80 6.67 4.73
CA ILE A 41 13.20 6.99 5.04
C ILE A 41 13.86 5.83 5.80
N PRO A 42 13.27 5.31 6.89
CA PRO A 42 13.78 4.12 7.58
C PRO A 42 13.19 2.80 7.08
N LEU A 43 12.10 2.81 6.30
CA LEU A 43 11.41 1.59 5.86
C LEU A 43 11.60 1.31 4.36
N ALA A 44 12.07 0.11 4.03
CA ALA A 44 12.04 -0.40 2.67
C ALA A 44 10.75 -1.18 2.41
N PHE A 45 9.98 -0.76 1.40
CA PHE A 45 8.80 -1.48 0.93
C PHE A 45 9.22 -2.70 0.08
N HIS A 46 8.74 -3.90 0.45
CA HIS A 46 9.08 -5.15 -0.25
C HIS A 46 7.90 -6.13 -0.29
N GLY A 47 8.18 -7.39 -0.64
CA GLY A 47 7.18 -8.47 -0.61
C GLY A 47 6.29 -8.54 -1.86
N GLY A 48 5.19 -9.29 -1.72
CA GLY A 48 4.31 -9.64 -2.85
C GLY A 48 3.62 -8.44 -3.49
N THR A 49 3.27 -7.45 -2.67
CA THR A 49 2.59 -6.24 -3.14
C THR A 49 3.56 -5.28 -3.83
N ALA A 50 4.84 -5.26 -3.44
CA ALA A 50 5.89 -4.56 -4.19
C ALA A 50 6.08 -5.20 -5.58
N LEU A 51 6.11 -6.53 -5.66
CA LEU A 51 6.15 -7.24 -6.94
C LEU A 51 4.93 -6.93 -7.82
N ARG A 52 3.74 -6.86 -7.21
CA ARG A 52 2.50 -6.49 -7.90
C ARG A 52 2.57 -5.08 -8.50
N PHE A 53 2.94 -4.07 -7.70
CA PHE A 53 2.92 -2.67 -8.16
C PHE A 53 4.10 -2.31 -9.07
N LEU A 54 5.30 -2.77 -8.73
CA LEU A 54 6.52 -2.33 -9.42
C LEU A 54 6.86 -3.19 -10.65
N TYR A 55 6.40 -4.45 -10.68
CA TYR A 55 6.74 -5.42 -11.72
C TYR A 55 5.51 -6.09 -12.35
N ALA A 56 4.31 -5.51 -12.15
CA ALA A 56 3.05 -5.98 -12.72
C ALA A 56 2.77 -7.48 -12.49
N HIS A 57 3.16 -8.01 -11.33
CA HIS A 57 2.98 -9.42 -11.03
C HIS A 57 1.49 -9.84 -11.07
N GLY A 58 1.19 -10.99 -11.70
CA GLY A 58 -0.18 -11.38 -12.05
C GLY A 58 -1.07 -11.85 -10.89
N ARG A 59 -0.49 -12.12 -9.72
CA ARG A 59 -1.23 -12.55 -8.52
C ARG A 59 -1.55 -11.34 -7.63
N TYR A 60 -2.79 -11.29 -7.15
CA TYR A 60 -3.18 -10.36 -6.09
C TYR A 60 -2.44 -10.66 -4.78
N SER A 61 -2.06 -9.61 -4.06
CA SER A 61 -1.32 -9.67 -2.80
C SER A 61 -2.01 -8.82 -1.74
N GLU A 62 -2.21 -9.38 -0.54
CA GLU A 62 -3.02 -8.74 0.51
C GLU A 62 -2.22 -7.81 1.43
N ASP A 63 -0.96 -8.16 1.69
CA ASP A 63 -0.16 -7.53 2.74
C ASP A 63 0.66 -6.34 2.21
N LEU A 64 1.08 -5.46 3.12
CA LEU A 64 2.10 -4.45 2.84
C LEU A 64 3.30 -4.76 3.73
N ASP A 65 4.36 -5.28 3.11
CA ASP A 65 5.56 -5.70 3.83
C ASP A 65 6.62 -4.59 3.82
N PHE A 66 7.20 -4.34 4.99
CA PHE A 66 8.27 -3.37 5.17
C PHE A 66 9.41 -3.98 5.97
N ALA A 67 10.64 -3.74 5.50
CA ALA A 67 11.85 -4.00 6.25
C ALA A 67 12.33 -2.69 6.87
N LEU A 68 12.80 -2.76 8.11
CA LEU A 68 13.44 -1.63 8.77
C LEU A 68 14.92 -1.61 8.37
N GLU A 69 15.35 -0.56 7.69
CA GLU A 69 16.72 -0.39 7.19
C GLU A 69 17.60 0.45 8.15
N SER A 70 16.98 1.19 9.07
CA SER A 70 17.67 1.96 10.10
C SER A 70 17.86 1.17 11.40
N ASP A 71 18.79 1.62 12.25
CA ASP A 71 18.95 1.05 13.59
C ASP A 71 17.62 1.12 14.39
N PRO A 72 17.07 -0.03 14.84
CA PRO A 72 15.81 -0.10 15.56
C PRO A 72 15.73 0.77 16.81
N GLN A 73 16.86 1.10 17.43
CA GLN A 73 16.90 1.94 18.64
C GLN A 73 16.44 3.38 18.39
N TYR A 74 16.54 3.85 17.14
CA TYR A 74 16.16 5.22 16.75
C TYR A 74 14.84 5.29 15.98
N TYR A 75 14.18 4.15 15.77
CA TYR A 75 12.91 4.08 15.07
C TYR A 75 11.73 4.18 16.03
N ASP A 76 10.94 5.25 15.91
CA ASP A 76 9.61 5.34 16.54
C ASP A 76 8.52 5.31 15.48
N PHE A 77 7.81 4.17 15.38
CA PHE A 77 6.66 4.01 14.48
C PHE A 77 5.59 5.08 14.68
N ARG A 78 5.48 5.66 15.89
CA ARG A 78 4.48 6.68 16.22
C ARG A 78 4.90 8.08 15.78
N PHE A 79 6.15 8.29 15.38
CA PHE A 79 6.69 9.58 14.99
C PHE A 79 6.06 10.14 13.69
N ALA A 80 5.46 9.28 12.85
CA ALA A 80 4.72 9.70 11.66
C ALA A 80 3.47 10.57 11.96
N ARG A 81 3.20 10.91 13.23
CA ARG A 81 2.20 11.88 13.67
C ARG A 81 2.85 13.25 13.95
N HIS A 82 3.35 13.96 12.94
CA HIS A 82 3.42 15.44 12.86
C HIS A 82 4.46 15.90 11.83
N PRO A 83 4.15 16.92 11.03
CA PRO A 83 4.85 18.19 11.15
C PRO A 83 4.08 19.23 11.97
#